data_AF-A0A0S9QXV1-F1
#
_entry.id   AF-A0A0S9QXV1-F1
#
_cell.length_a   1.000
_cell.length_b   1.000
_cell.length_c   1.000
_cell.angle_alpha   90.00
_cell.angle_beta   90.00
_cell.angle_gamma   90.00
#
_symmetry.space_group_name_H-M   'P 1'
#
loop_
_entity.id
_entity.type
_entity.pdbx_description
1 polymer ?
#
loop_
_entity_poly.entity_id
_entity_poly.type
_entity_poly.pdbx_seq_one_letter_code
_entity_poly.pdbx_strand_id
1 'polypeptide(L)'
;MNSNAFFDILRQAGATHEAATAASATGERQEGRWRVLPLEGTFEIVYEDSRGAWSTRRVEARELKLGPGRTLLGGIDRGRGGYRGFRADRIRRLVDPASTTRLEAGILDWLLARAEAQRRERAAQIRALATRRRPVKTRAGPREVAA
;
A
#
# COMPACT_ATOMS: atom_id res chain seq x y z
N MET A 1 21.95 -12.98 -15.08
CA MET A 1 20.61 -12.43 -15.43
C MET A 1 20.47 -11.05 -14.80
N ASN A 2 20.26 -10.01 -15.62
CA ASN A 2 20.17 -8.64 -15.15
C ASN A 2 18.90 -8.43 -14.32
N SER A 3 19.05 -7.95 -13.08
CA SER A 3 17.96 -7.66 -12.13
C SER A 3 16.91 -6.67 -12.64
N ASN A 4 17.16 -6.02 -13.77
CA ASN A 4 16.24 -5.08 -14.43
C ASN A 4 15.20 -5.79 -15.33
N ALA A 5 15.48 -7.00 -15.83
CA ALA A 5 14.56 -7.73 -16.72
C ALA A 5 13.33 -8.29 -15.99
N PHE A 6 13.43 -8.50 -14.67
CA PHE A 6 12.32 -9.00 -13.85
C PHE A 6 11.20 -7.93 -13.67
N PHE A 7 11.56 -6.65 -13.70
CA PHE A 7 10.60 -5.55 -13.50
C PHE A 7 9.70 -5.29 -14.71
N ASP A 8 10.14 -5.65 -15.93
CA ASP A 8 9.30 -5.57 -17.14
C ASP A 8 8.16 -6.61 -17.15
N ILE A 9 8.33 -7.75 -16.47
CA ILE A 9 7.28 -8.78 -16.35
C ILE A 9 6.11 -8.25 -15.50
N LEU A 10 6.40 -7.47 -14.44
CA LEU A 10 5.37 -6.82 -13.63
C LEU A 10 4.71 -5.64 -14.34
N ARG A 11 5.37 -5.02 -15.33
CA ARG A 11 4.78 -3.99 -16.20
C ARG A 11 3.70 -4.58 -17.10
N GLN A 12 3.87 -5.82 -17.58
CA GLN A 12 2.88 -6.49 -18.44
C GLN A 12 1.59 -6.87 -17.67
N ALA A 13 1.68 -7.14 -16.36
CA ALA A 13 0.53 -7.32 -15.47
C ALA A 13 -0.18 -5.99 -15.09
N GLY A 14 0.39 -4.85 -15.50
CA GLY A 14 -0.18 -3.51 -15.30
C GLY A 14 -1.46 -3.24 -16.07
N ALA A 15 -1.76 -4.00 -17.13
CA ALA A 15 -2.95 -3.79 -17.97
C ALA A 15 -4.26 -4.31 -17.32
N THR A 16 -4.18 -5.08 -16.23
CA THR A 16 -5.35 -5.58 -15.47
C THR A 16 -5.74 -4.69 -14.27
N HIS A 17 -5.18 -3.48 -14.16
CA HIS A 17 -5.26 -2.63 -12.96
C HIS A 17 -6.60 -1.93 -12.70
N GLU A 18 -7.48 -1.77 -13.69
CA GLU A 18 -8.79 -1.13 -13.46
C GLU A 18 -9.66 -1.98 -12.52
N ALA A 19 -9.62 -3.30 -12.65
CA ALA A 19 -10.32 -4.23 -11.75
C ALA A 19 -9.63 -4.37 -10.36
N ALA A 20 -8.31 -4.18 -10.28
CA ALA A 20 -7.56 -4.27 -9.03
C ALA A 20 -7.80 -3.10 -8.07
N THR A 21 -8.27 -1.97 -8.59
CA THR A 21 -8.61 -0.76 -7.82
C THR A 21 -9.89 -0.95 -6.99
N ALA A 22 -10.75 -1.90 -7.34
CA ALA A 22 -11.90 -2.32 -6.51
C ALA A 22 -11.51 -3.38 -5.45
N ALA A 23 -10.45 -4.17 -5.70
CA ALA A 23 -9.97 -5.21 -4.80
C ALA A 23 -9.02 -4.71 -3.69
N SER A 24 -8.63 -3.43 -3.70
CA SER A 24 -7.85 -2.78 -2.64
C SER A 24 -8.62 -2.54 -1.33
N ALA A 25 -9.85 -3.02 -1.24
CA ALA A 25 -10.74 -2.87 -0.09
C ALA A 25 -10.36 -3.73 1.14
N THR A 26 -9.44 -4.71 1.03
CA THR A 26 -9.31 -5.78 2.06
C THR A 26 -8.07 -5.67 2.98
N GLY A 27 -7.22 -4.66 2.83
CA GLY A 27 -6.22 -4.30 3.85
C GLY A 27 -4.86 -5.04 3.80
N GLU A 28 -4.69 -6.11 3.03
CA GLU A 28 -3.40 -6.76 2.77
C GLU A 28 -3.57 -7.74 1.60
N ARG A 29 -2.58 -7.87 0.72
CA ARG A 29 -2.63 -8.82 -0.40
C ARG A 29 -1.38 -9.69 -0.44
N GLN A 30 -1.54 -10.98 -0.74
CA GLN A 30 -0.43 -11.89 -1.01
C GLN A 30 -0.20 -12.00 -2.51
N GLU A 31 1.02 -11.73 -2.96
CA GLU A 31 1.46 -11.82 -4.36
C GLU A 31 2.61 -12.84 -4.44
N GLY A 32 2.27 -14.12 -4.52
CA GLY A 32 3.25 -15.21 -4.43
C GLY A 32 3.97 -15.19 -3.08
N ARG A 33 5.29 -14.91 -3.09
CA ARG A 33 6.11 -14.78 -1.87
C ARG A 33 6.10 -13.38 -1.24
N TRP A 34 5.34 -12.45 -1.82
CA TRP A 34 5.30 -11.07 -1.37
C TRP A 34 4.05 -10.78 -0.57
N ARG A 35 4.23 -10.03 0.52
CA ARG A 35 3.15 -9.44 1.31
C ARG A 35 3.01 -7.97 0.97
N VAL A 36 1.84 -7.57 0.52
CA VAL A 36 1.55 -6.22 0.05
C VAL A 36 0.68 -5.51 1.07
N LEU A 37 1.22 -4.48 1.70
CA LEU A 37 0.53 -3.63 2.65
C LEU A 37 0.03 -2.36 1.95
N PRO A 38 -1.16 -1.85 2.30
CA PRO A 38 -1.61 -0.55 1.82
C PRO A 38 -0.68 0.53 2.38
N LEU A 39 -0.22 1.42 1.51
CA LEU A 39 0.58 2.57 1.91
C LEU A 39 0.32 3.74 0.97
N GLU A 40 -0.54 4.65 1.40
CA GLU A 40 -0.89 5.86 0.70
C GLU A 40 -0.13 7.07 1.25
N GLY A 41 0.30 7.92 0.33
CA GLY A 41 1.01 9.17 0.63
C GLY A 41 1.72 9.70 -0.61
N THR A 42 2.09 10.97 -0.60
CA THR A 42 3.03 11.52 -1.58
C THR A 42 4.35 11.73 -0.86
N PHE A 43 5.42 11.09 -1.31
CA PHE A 43 6.74 11.18 -0.70
C PHE A 43 7.73 11.81 -1.67
N GLU A 44 8.59 12.66 -1.16
CA GLU A 44 9.82 13.03 -1.85
C GLU A 44 10.96 12.19 -1.28
N ILE A 45 11.67 11.48 -2.15
CA ILE A 45 12.75 10.58 -1.74
C ILE A 45 14.05 10.96 -2.42
N VAL A 46 15.15 10.88 -1.69
CA VAL A 46 16.50 10.80 -2.26
C VAL A 46 16.83 9.32 -2.39
N TYR A 47 16.89 8.85 -3.63
CA TYR A 47 17.08 7.45 -3.96
C TYR A 47 18.45 7.21 -4.59
N GLU A 48 19.14 6.20 -4.07
CA GLU A 48 20.38 5.68 -4.64
C GLU A 48 20.07 4.51 -5.59
N ASP A 49 20.45 4.64 -6.85
CA ASP A 49 20.23 3.58 -7.83
C ASP A 49 21.27 2.44 -7.71
N SER A 50 21.18 1.43 -8.56
CA SER A 50 22.14 0.30 -8.54
C SER A 50 23.56 0.67 -8.95
N ARG A 51 23.77 1.85 -9.54
CA ARG A 51 25.07 2.38 -9.95
C ARG A 51 25.63 3.35 -8.90
N GLY A 52 24.93 3.54 -7.78
CA GLY A 52 25.30 4.51 -6.74
C GLY A 52 24.93 5.96 -7.09
N ALA A 53 24.22 6.21 -8.19
CA ALA A 53 23.81 7.55 -8.56
C ALA A 53 22.60 7.98 -7.72
N TRP A 54 22.66 9.23 -7.24
CA TRP A 54 21.61 9.79 -6.39
C TRP A 54 20.62 10.56 -7.22
N SER A 55 19.34 10.42 -6.89
CA SER A 55 18.29 11.17 -7.55
C SER A 55 17.13 11.48 -6.61
N THR A 56 16.63 12.70 -6.72
CA THR A 56 15.39 13.09 -6.06
C THR A 56 14.20 12.63 -6.91
N ARG A 57 13.22 12.00 -6.26
CA ARG A 57 11.99 11.50 -6.89
C ARG A 57 10.79 11.89 -6.06
N ARG A 58 9.69 12.24 -6.72
CA ARG A 58 8.38 12.44 -6.09
C ARG A 58 7.51 11.24 -6.42
N VAL A 59 7.16 10.49 -5.39
CA VAL A 59 6.47 9.21 -5.50
C VAL A 59 5.09 9.34 -4.88
N GLU A 60 4.06 9.09 -5.67
CA GLU A 60 2.71 8.88 -5.17
C GLU A 60 2.57 7.41 -4.77
N ALA A 61 2.81 7.14 -3.49
CA ALA A 61 2.82 5.82 -2.92
C ALA A 61 1.43 5.19 -2.91
N ARG A 62 1.40 3.90 -3.21
CA ARG A 62 0.18 3.07 -3.23
C ARG A 62 0.29 1.88 -2.28
N GLU A 63 1.48 1.30 -2.18
CA GLU A 63 1.68 0.07 -1.42
C GLU A 63 3.12 -0.11 -0.95
N LEU A 64 3.28 -0.92 0.07
CA LEU A 64 4.57 -1.38 0.57
C LEU A 64 4.64 -2.90 0.39
N LYS A 65 5.54 -3.37 -0.47
CA LYS A 65 5.73 -4.81 -0.73
C LYS A 65 6.88 -5.34 0.13
N LEU A 66 6.60 -6.38 0.90
CA LEU A 66 7.56 -7.09 1.74
C LEU A 66 7.87 -8.44 1.11
N GLY A 67 9.13 -8.66 0.78
CA GLY A 67 9.62 -9.89 0.17
C GLY A 67 10.86 -10.43 0.90
N PRO A 68 11.34 -11.62 0.52
CA PRO A 68 12.51 -12.22 1.14
C PRO A 68 13.76 -11.34 0.93
N GLY A 69 14.22 -10.72 2.00
CA GLY A 69 15.42 -9.87 2.01
C GLY A 69 15.26 -8.49 1.35
N ARG A 70 14.05 -8.05 1.02
CA ARG A 70 13.83 -6.73 0.42
C ARG A 70 12.43 -6.18 0.67
N THR A 71 12.37 -4.86 0.81
CA THR A 71 11.12 -4.09 0.94
C THR A 71 11.07 -3.04 -0.17
N LEU A 72 9.92 -2.95 -0.84
CA LEU A 72 9.68 -2.01 -1.93
C LEU A 72 8.57 -1.03 -1.59
N LEU A 73 8.86 0.26 -1.68
CA LEU A 73 7.87 1.32 -1.78
C LEU A 73 7.35 1.37 -3.23
N GLY A 74 6.11 0.93 -3.42
CA GLY A 74 5.43 0.91 -4.71
C GLY A 74 4.59 2.17 -4.91
N GLY A 75 4.80 2.85 -6.04
CA GLY A 75 4.05 4.07 -6.34
C GLY A 75 4.31 4.63 -7.73
N ILE A 76 3.61 5.70 -8.07
CA ILE A 76 3.77 6.42 -9.33
C ILE A 76 4.90 7.44 -9.17
N ASP A 77 5.98 7.29 -9.93
CA ASP A 77 7.03 8.30 -10.03
C ASP A 77 6.54 9.46 -10.92
N ARG A 78 6.29 10.63 -10.32
CA ARG A 78 5.80 11.80 -11.07
C ARG A 78 6.82 12.34 -12.06
N GLY A 79 8.13 12.10 -11.84
CA GLY A 79 9.16 12.55 -12.78
C GLY A 79 9.23 11.71 -14.06
N ARG A 80 8.75 10.46 -14.01
CA ARG A 80 8.80 9.51 -15.14
C ARG A 80 7.43 8.98 -15.58
N GLY A 81 6.35 9.42 -14.94
CA GLY A 81 4.95 9.16 -15.31
C GLY A 81 4.50 7.70 -15.19
N GLY A 82 5.19 6.88 -14.38
CA GLY A 82 4.92 5.43 -14.35
C GLY A 82 5.05 4.81 -12.97
N TYR A 83 4.37 3.68 -12.79
CA TYR A 83 4.50 2.87 -11.58
C TYR A 83 5.93 2.29 -11.47
N ARG A 84 6.51 2.38 -10.28
CA ARG A 84 7.87 1.94 -9.95
C ARG A 84 7.91 1.38 -8.53
N GLY A 85 8.82 0.43 -8.30
CA GLY A 85 9.17 -0.05 -6.97
C GLY A 85 10.52 0.49 -6.53
N PHE A 86 10.55 1.23 -5.43
CA PHE A 86 11.77 1.77 -4.84
C PHE A 86 12.20 0.91 -3.65
N ARG A 87 13.44 0.44 -3.66
CA ARG A 87 14.01 -0.29 -2.53
C ARG A 87 14.10 0.60 -1.30
N ALA A 88 13.43 0.25 -0.22
CA ALA A 88 13.40 1.04 1.01
C ALA A 88 14.81 1.22 1.61
N ASP A 89 15.66 0.20 1.48
CA ASP A 89 17.06 0.23 1.93
C ASP A 89 17.95 1.20 1.14
N ARG A 90 17.50 1.63 -0.05
CA ARG A 90 18.23 2.58 -0.90
C ARG A 90 17.67 4.01 -0.84
N ILE A 91 16.68 4.23 0.02
CA ILE A 91 16.16 5.56 0.29
C ILE A 91 17.06 6.18 1.36
N ARG A 92 17.82 7.20 0.96
CA ARG A 92 18.72 7.93 1.87
C ARG A 92 17.98 9.00 2.67
N ARG A 93 16.94 9.57 2.07
CA ARG A 93 16.09 10.57 2.70
C ARG A 93 14.66 10.38 2.22
N LEU A 94 13.72 10.48 3.15
CA LEU A 94 12.30 10.51 2.88
C LEU A 94 11.70 11.77 3.48
N VAL A 95 10.89 12.47 2.69
CA VAL A 95 10.08 13.60 3.13
C VAL A 95 8.63 13.27 2.85
N ASP A 96 7.78 13.36 3.86
CA ASP A 96 6.33 13.36 3.73
C ASP A 96 5.83 14.81 3.88
N PRO A 97 5.43 15.48 2.79
CA PRO A 97 4.90 16.84 2.83
C PRO A 97 3.59 16.95 3.58
N ALA A 98 2.81 15.86 3.71
CA ALA A 98 1.51 15.89 4.38
C ALA A 98 1.65 15.93 5.91
N SER A 99 2.71 15.33 6.45
CA SER A 99 2.98 15.28 7.90
C SER A 99 4.22 16.09 8.31
N THR A 100 4.77 16.90 7.41
CA THR A 100 6.02 17.67 7.58
C THR A 100 7.18 16.80 8.11
N THR A 101 7.13 15.50 7.82
CA THR A 101 8.08 14.52 8.36
C THR A 101 9.27 14.43 7.44
N ARG A 102 10.48 14.59 7.98
CA ARG A 102 11.74 14.40 7.26
C ARG A 102 12.60 13.38 7.99
N LEU A 103 12.98 12.33 7.28
CA LEU A 103 13.73 11.20 7.82
C LEU A 103 14.96 10.94 6.96
N GLU A 104 16.10 10.74 7.61
CA GLU A 104 17.36 10.31 6.97
C GLU A 104 17.80 8.94 7.49
N ALA A 105 17.21 8.46 8.60
CA ALA A 105 17.38 7.15 9.18
C ALA A 105 16.02 6.58 9.63
N GLY A 106 15.96 5.27 9.90
CA GLY A 106 14.71 4.61 10.34
C GLY A 106 13.59 4.62 9.29
N ILE A 107 13.92 4.87 8.02
CA ILE A 107 12.93 5.04 6.93
C ILE A 107 12.11 3.76 6.74
N LEU A 108 12.75 2.60 6.79
CA LEU A 108 12.04 1.33 6.67
C LEU A 108 11.03 1.12 7.81
N ASP A 109 11.46 1.34 9.05
CA ASP A 109 10.60 1.15 10.23
C ASP A 109 9.43 2.13 10.21
N TRP A 110 9.66 3.39 9.81
CA TRP A 110 8.61 4.37 9.64
C TRP A 110 7.60 3.98 8.55
N LEU A 111 8.08 3.52 7.39
CA LEU A 111 7.21 3.05 6.30
C LEU A 111 6.36 1.85 6.74
N LEU A 112 6.96 0.90 7.47
CA LEU A 112 6.25 -0.26 8.03
C LEU A 112 5.18 0.17 9.04
N ALA A 113 5.53 1.03 9.99
CA ALA A 113 4.60 1.53 10.99
C ALA A 113 3.42 2.27 10.34
N ARG A 114 3.69 3.10 9.33
CA ARG A 114 2.65 3.81 8.59
C ARG A 114 1.73 2.87 7.81
N ALA A 115 2.29 1.89 7.10
CA ALA A 115 1.51 0.92 6.33
C ALA A 115 0.60 0.09 7.25
N GLU A 116 1.12 -0.33 8.41
CA GLU A 116 0.34 -1.07 9.41
C GLU A 116 -0.76 -0.21 10.04
N ALA A 117 -0.49 1.08 10.32
CA ALA A 117 -1.51 2.01 10.81
C ALA A 117 -2.68 2.14 9.81
N GLN A 118 -2.38 2.33 8.52
CA GLN A 118 -3.39 2.43 7.47
C GLN A 118 -4.17 1.12 7.29
N ARG A 119 -3.49 -0.04 7.37
CA ARG A 119 -4.15 -1.35 7.36
C ARG A 119 -5.17 -1.48 8.50
N ARG A 120 -4.79 -1.12 9.72
CA ARG A 120 -5.68 -1.19 10.90
C ARG A 120 -6.86 -0.23 10.77
N GLU A 121 -6.62 0.97 10.28
CA GLU A 121 -7.66 1.96 10.03
C GLU A 121 -8.69 1.43 9.03
N ARG A 122 -8.24 0.90 7.88
CA ARG A 122 -9.12 0.27 6.89
C ARG A 122 -9.92 -0.89 7.48
N ALA A 123 -9.26 -1.77 8.23
CA ALA A 123 -9.93 -2.89 8.89
C ALA A 123 -11.01 -2.41 9.89
N ALA A 124 -10.76 -1.31 10.61
CA ALA A 124 -11.74 -0.70 11.50
C ALA A 124 -12.94 -0.11 10.73
N GLN A 125 -12.69 0.58 9.62
CA GLN A 125 -13.73 1.14 8.76
C GLN A 125 -14.64 0.04 8.19
N ILE A 126 -14.08 -1.07 7.72
CA ILE A 126 -14.83 -2.23 7.20
C ILE A 126 -15.70 -2.83 8.31
N ARG A 127 -15.16 -3.04 9.51
CA ARG A 127 -15.93 -3.54 10.66
C ARG A 127 -17.08 -2.60 11.03
N ALA A 128 -16.82 -1.29 11.08
CA ALA A 128 -17.86 -0.30 11.39
C ALA A 128 -18.98 -0.31 10.35
N LEU A 129 -18.64 -0.44 9.06
CA LEU A 129 -19.62 -0.55 7.98
C LEU A 129 -20.46 -1.83 8.09
N ALA A 130 -19.83 -2.97 8.41
CA ALA A 130 -20.53 -4.24 8.60
C ALA A 130 -21.53 -4.19 9.77
N THR A 131 -21.14 -3.57 10.89
CA THR A 131 -22.04 -3.38 12.04
C THR A 131 -23.25 -2.51 11.70
N ARG A 132 -23.05 -1.43 10.93
CA ARG A 132 -24.14 -0.53 10.49
C ARG A 132 -25.13 -1.20 9.52
N ARG A 133 -24.66 -2.15 8.71
CA ARG A 133 -25.49 -2.86 7.72
C ARG A 133 -26.24 -4.05 8.28
N ARG A 134 -26.09 -4.39 9.56
CA ARG A 134 -26.79 -5.54 10.17
C ARG A 134 -28.27 -5.19 10.34
N PRO A 135 -29.20 -5.80 9.57
CA PRO A 135 -30.62 -5.58 9.83
C PRO A 135 -30.95 -6.13 11.21
N VAL A 136 -31.66 -5.33 12.02
CA VAL A 136 -32.30 -5.83 13.23
C VAL A 136 -33.20 -6.97 12.80
N LYS A 137 -32.86 -8.20 13.20
CA LYS A 137 -33.74 -9.35 13.03
C LYS A 137 -34.92 -9.13 13.96
N THR A 138 -35.94 -8.44 13.47
CA THR A 138 -37.21 -8.25 14.17
C THR A 138 -37.73 -9.65 14.49
N ARG A 139 -37.74 -10.02 15.77
CA ARG A 139 -38.44 -11.22 16.23
C ARG A 139 -39.93 -10.96 16.06
N ALA A 140 -40.47 -11.22 14.87
CA ALA A 140 -41.89 -11.41 14.68
C ALA A 140 -42.21 -12.87 15.03
N GLY A 141 -42.62 -13.10 16.27
CA GLY A 141 -43.38 -14.28 16.68
C GLY A 141 -44.84 -13.87 16.84
N PRO A 142 -45.80 -14.69 16.38
CA PRO A 142 -47.14 -14.25 16.04
C PRO A 142 -47.99 -13.90 17.28
N ARG A 143 -48.83 -12.87 17.13
CA ARG A 143 -50.05 -12.71 17.92
C ARG A 143 -51.01 -13.83 17.49
N GLU A 144 -51.21 -14.83 18.33
CA GLU A 144 -52.43 -15.64 18.27
C GLU A 144 -53.41 -15.12 19.32
N VAL A 145 -54.51 -14.63 18.78
CA VAL A 145 -55.78 -14.32 19.43
C VAL A 145 -56.64 -15.58 19.35
N ALA A 146 -57.10 -16.08 20.49
CA ALA A 146 -58.33 -16.89 20.64
C ALA A 146 -58.75 -16.74 22.11
N ALA A 147 -59.79 -15.94 22.38
CA ALA A 147 -61.22 -16.31 22.43
C ALA A 147 -61.63 -16.67 23.87
#